data_AF-W4JPH1-F1
#
_entry.id   AF-W4JPH1-F1
#
_cell.length_a   1.000
_cell.length_b   1.000
_cell.length_c   1.000
_cell.angle_alpha   90.00
_cell.angle_beta   90.00
_cell.angle_gamma   90.00
#
_symmetry.space_group_name_H-M   'P 1'
#
loop_
_entity.id
_entity.type
_entity.pdbx_description
1 polymer ?
#
loop_
_entity_poly.entity_id
_entity_poly.type
_entity_poly.pdbx_seq_one_letter_code
_entity_poly.pdbx_strand_id
1 'polypeptide(L)' 'ILVFNMDGIPNKGGKIMDKACLLMRMTNNEGDYHDKQCKLLVANLGGEYVILGMDWLYKHNPRINW' A
#
# COMPACT_ATOMS: atom_id res chain seq x y z
N ILE A 1 3.87 0.45 15.97
CA ILE A 1 2.90 -0.67 15.76
C ILE A 1 3.71 -1.91 15.37
N LEU A 2 3.46 -3.09 15.95
CA LEU A 2 4.11 -4.33 15.50
C LEU A 2 3.57 -4.67 14.11
N VAL A 3 4.48 -4.89 13.15
CA VAL A 3 4.12 -5.25 11.78
C VAL A 3 4.43 -6.71 11.56
N PHE A 4 3.49 -7.39 10.93
CA PHE A 4 3.66 -8.73 10.41
C PHE A 4 3.56 -8.65 8.89
N ASN A 5 4.39 -9.44 8.21
CA ASN A 5 4.30 -9.61 6.77
C ASN A 5 3.03 -10.42 6.41
N MET A 6 2.72 -10.55 5.12
CA MET A 6 1.55 -11.32 4.67
C MET A 6 1.60 -12.80 5.06
N ASP A 7 2.79 -13.36 5.27
CA ASP A 7 3.01 -14.72 5.76
C ASP A 7 2.83 -14.85 7.29
N GLY A 8 2.52 -13.76 8.00
CA GLY A 8 2.34 -13.73 9.45
C GLY A 8 3.65 -13.66 10.25
N ILE A 9 4.82 -13.62 9.59
CA ILE A 9 6.11 -13.47 10.27
C ILE A 9 6.31 -12.01 10.67
N PRO A 10 6.85 -11.72 11.88
CA PRO A 10 7.21 -10.36 12.26
C PRO A 10 8.12 -9.70 11.21
N ASN A 11 7.79 -8.48 10.82
CA ASN A 11 8.60 -7.74 9.87
C ASN A 11 9.99 -7.49 10.47
N LYS A 12 11.04 -7.96 9.77
CA LYS A 12 12.43 -7.84 10.23
C LYS A 12 12.94 -6.39 10.28
N GLY A 13 12.30 -5.47 9.56
CA GLY A 13 12.55 -4.03 9.66
C GLY A 13 12.02 -3.40 10.94
N GLY A 14 11.30 -4.15 11.77
CA GLY A 14 10.85 -3.72 13.08
C GLY A 14 9.48 -3.03 13.06
N LYS A 15 9.31 -2.06 13.95
CA LYS A 15 8.03 -1.37 14.17
C LYS A 15 7.86 -0.22 13.19
N ILE A 16 6.61 0.06 12.79
CA ILE A 16 6.30 1.34 12.11
C ILE A 16 6.50 2.47 13.10
N MET A 17 7.35 3.43 12.70
CA MET A 17 7.60 4.69 13.40
C MET A 17 6.98 5.88 12.66
N ASP A 18 6.82 5.78 11.35
CA ASP A 18 6.43 6.91 10.49
C ASP A 18 5.18 6.63 9.65
N LYS A 19 4.53 7.71 9.24
CA LYS A 19 3.41 7.70 8.30
C LYS A 19 3.65 8.74 7.22
N ALA A 20 3.28 8.42 5.99
CA ALA A 20 3.37 9.33 4.86
C ALA A 20 1.99 9.62 4.28
N CYS A 21 1.73 10.89 3.96
CA CYS A 21 0.57 11.30 3.17
C CYS A 21 1.05 11.54 1.74
N LEU A 22 0.64 10.68 0.81
CA LEU A 22 1.08 10.73 -0.59
C LEU A 22 -0.12 10.83 -1.53
N LEU A 23 0.02 11.58 -2.61
CA LEU A 23 -0.88 11.48 -3.75
C LEU A 23 -0.40 10.32 -4.62
N MET A 24 -1.19 9.26 -4.69
CA MET A 24 -0.87 8.07 -5.49
C MET A 24 -1.68 8.09 -6.78
N ARG A 25 -1.00 7.91 -7.91
CA ARG A 25 -1.61 7.71 -9.23
C ARG A 25 -1.54 6.25 -9.63
N MET A 26 -2.68 5.70 -10.02
CA MET A 26 -2.76 4.39 -10.69
C MET A 26 -3.21 4.62 -12.12
N THR A 27 -2.54 3.99 -13.08
CA THR A 27 -2.85 4.12 -14.51
C THR A 27 -3.13 2.74 -15.09
N ASN A 28 -4.14 2.61 -15.95
CA ASN A 28 -4.40 1.38 -16.68
C ASN A 28 -3.65 1.36 -18.03
N ASN A 29 -3.76 0.25 -18.78
CA ASN A 29 -3.10 0.12 -20.09
C ASN A 29 -3.69 1.02 -21.17
N GLU A 30 -4.88 1.59 -20.96
CA GLU A 30 -5.57 2.50 -21.88
C GLU A 30 -5.16 3.97 -21.64
N GLY A 31 -4.38 4.23 -20.57
CA GLY A 31 -3.93 5.57 -20.19
C GLY A 31 -4.87 6.30 -19.25
N ASP A 32 -6.01 5.71 -18.86
CA ASP A 32 -6.85 6.24 -17.80
C ASP A 32 -6.12 6.17 -16.47
N TYR A 33 -6.30 7.19 -15.65
CA TYR A 33 -5.65 7.26 -14.35
C TYR A 33 -6.63 7.59 -13.23
N HIS A 34 -6.25 7.19 -12.03
CA HIS A 34 -6.97 7.45 -10.81
C HIS A 34 -6.04 7.93 -9.71
N ASP A 35 -6.26 9.16 -9.25
CA ASP A 35 -5.48 9.77 -8.17
C ASP A 35 -6.19 9.60 -6.82
N LYS A 36 -5.43 9.16 -5.81
CA LYS A 36 -5.90 9.06 -4.43
C LYS A 36 -4.89 9.57 -3.43
N GLN A 37 -5.36 10.46 -2.55
CA GLN A 37 -4.59 10.83 -1.37
C GLN A 37 -4.63 9.67 -0.37
N CYS A 38 -3.47 9.09 -0.12
CA CYS A 38 -3.29 7.92 0.72
C CYS A 38 -2.49 8.28 1.97
N LYS A 39 -2.94 7.77 3.12
CA LYS A 39 -2.15 7.78 4.36
C LYS A 39 -1.54 6.39 4.50
N LEU A 40 -0.24 6.29 4.21
CA LEU A 40 0.50 5.03 4.22
C LEU A 40 1.36 4.93 5.48
N LEU A 41 1.56 3.71 5.94
CA LEU A 41 2.50 3.40 7.00
C LEU A 41 3.86 3.08 6.38
N VAL A 42 4.94 3.61 6.97
CA VAL A 42 6.30 3.37 6.46
C VAL A 42 6.89 2.18 7.19
N ALA A 43 7.31 1.17 6.44
CA ALA A 43 7.97 -0.04 6.93
C ALA A 43 9.00 -0.54 5.91
N ASN A 44 9.91 -1.42 6.34
CA ASN A 44 10.78 -2.13 5.42
C ASN A 44 9.98 -3.23 4.71
N LEU A 45 9.73 -3.06 3.41
CA LEU A 45 8.94 -4.00 2.61
C LEU A 45 9.83 -5.01 1.85
N GLY A 46 11.14 -5.02 2.09
CA GLY A 46 12.07 -5.83 1.32
C GLY A 46 12.19 -5.33 -0.12
N GLY A 47 11.72 -6.13 -1.08
CA GLY A 47 11.80 -5.82 -2.51
C GLY A 47 10.64 -4.97 -3.05
N GLU A 48 9.56 -4.82 -2.28
CA GLU A 48 8.38 -4.08 -2.73
C GLU A 48 8.47 -2.59 -2.42
N TYR A 49 7.86 -1.75 -3.25
CA TYR A 49 7.79 -0.30 -3.02
C TYR A 49 6.57 0.09 -2.18
N VAL A 50 5.41 -0.52 -2.44
CA VAL A 50 4.14 -0.22 -1.79
C VAL A 50 3.32 -1.51 -1.72
N ILE A 51 2.71 -1.77 -0.56
CA ILE A 51 1.71 -2.82 -0.40
C ILE A 51 0.37 -2.15 -0.08
N LEU A 52 -0.65 -2.42 -0.90
CA LEU A 52 -2.02 -1.97 -0.67
C LEU A 52 -2.84 -3.14 -0.13
N GLY A 53 -3.30 -2.99 1.12
CA GLY A 53 -4.12 -4.00 1.78
C GLY A 53 -5.56 -4.02 1.27
N MET A 54 -6.31 -5.03 1.72
CA MET A 54 -7.74 -5.19 1.42
C MET A 54 -8.56 -4.00 1.91
N ASP A 55 -8.18 -3.39 3.03
CA ASP A 55 -8.81 -2.18 3.56
C ASP A 55 -8.75 -1.01 2.57
N TRP A 56 -7.61 -0.82 1.92
CA TRP A 56 -7.45 0.17 0.87
C TRP A 56 -8.32 -0.19 -0.35
N LEU A 57 -8.31 -1.46 -0.77
CA LEU A 57 -9.12 -1.93 -1.89
C LEU A 57 -10.62 -1.73 -1.67
N TYR A 58 -11.15 -2.11 -0.50
CA TYR A 58 -12.56 -1.90 -0.16
C TYR A 58 -12.93 -0.42 -0.10
N LYS A 59 -12.07 0.40 0.49
CA LYS A 59 -12.34 1.84 0.66
C LYS A 59 -12.36 2.58 -0.68
N HIS A 60 -11.46 2.23 -1.58
CA HIS A 60 -11.28 2.96 -2.84
C HIS A 60 -11.93 2.28 -4.05
N ASN A 61 -12.33 1.01 -3.91
CA ASN A 61 -13.01 0.17 -4.90
C ASN A 61 -12.48 0.38 -6.34
N PRO A 62 -11.17 0.20 -6.57
CA PRO A 62 -10.61 0.35 -7.91
C PRO A 62 -11.20 -0.71 -8.86
N ARG A 63 -11.32 -0.37 -10.14
CA ARG A 63 -11.62 -1.36 -11.17
C ARG A 63 -10.36 -2.16 -11.46
N ILE A 64 -10.29 -3.39 -10.95
CA ILE A 64 -9.22 -4.34 -11.23
C ILE A 64 -9.66 -5.24 -12.38
N ASN A 65 -8.87 -5.26 -13.45
CA ASN A 65 -8.99 -6.24 -14.52
C ASN A 65 -7.96 -7.34 -14.25
N TRP A 66 -8.43 -8.50 -13.79
CA TRP A 66 -7.61 -9.69 -13.50
C TRP A 66 -7.16 -10.38 -14.78
#